data_AF-A0A934D4B1-F1
#
_entry.id   AF-A0A934D4B1-F1
#
_cell.length_a   1.000
_cell.length_b   1.000
_cell.length_c   1.000
_cell.angle_alpha   90.00
_cell.angle_beta   90.00
_cell.angle_gamma   90.00
#
_symmetry.space_group_name_H-M   'P 1'
#
loop_
_entity.id
_entity.type
_entity.pdbx_description
1 polymer ?
#
loop_
_entity_poly.entity_id
_entity_poly.type
_entity_poly.pdbx_seq_one_letter_code
_entity_poly.pdbx_strand_id
1 'polypeptide(L)'
;MIWDFYKTSGQSGQSLVEAVVVIGVVTVLVTGIIVGTTASLRNINEGKTRSLALKYSQEGIEYARNLRNIGWTGFAEKSGVYCLDKTNVLTASANSVCPVNVDSIYIRSLTFTWVDPVMNVASKVAWDDGRGEHKSELTTNFTRWR
;
A
#
# COMPACT_ATOMS: atom_id res chain seq x y z
N MET A 1 -21.18 -28.88 -37.75
CA MET A 1 -22.25 -28.00 -37.23
C MET A 1 -21.94 -26.62 -37.79
N ILE A 2 -22.38 -26.46 -39.03
CA ILE A 2 -22.01 -25.39 -39.95
C ILE A 2 -23.09 -24.34 -39.86
N TRP A 3 -22.66 -23.09 -39.72
CA TRP A 3 -23.46 -21.89 -39.57
C TRP A 3 -24.29 -21.67 -40.84
N ASP A 4 -25.58 -21.98 -40.79
CA ASP A 4 -26.54 -21.61 -41.83
C ASP A 4 -27.60 -20.68 -41.22
N PHE A 5 -27.61 -19.42 -41.69
CA PHE A 5 -28.76 -18.66 -42.18
C PHE A 5 -28.44 -17.15 -42.14
N TYR A 6 -27.88 -16.64 -43.24
CA TYR A 6 -28.01 -15.21 -43.58
C TYR A 6 -29.01 -15.10 -44.73
N LYS A 7 -30.28 -14.94 -44.40
CA LYS A 7 -31.35 -14.69 -45.38
C LYS A 7 -31.45 -13.18 -45.62
N THR A 8 -30.82 -12.68 -46.67
CA THR A 8 -30.93 -11.28 -47.11
C THR A 8 -32.09 -11.10 -48.07
N SER A 9 -33.26 -10.73 -47.55
CA SER A 9 -34.33 -10.11 -48.35
C SER A 9 -34.04 -8.62 -48.47
N GLY A 10 -33.91 -8.11 -49.70
CA GLY A 10 -33.45 -6.75 -50.00
C GLY A 10 -34.20 -5.65 -49.25
N GLN A 11 -33.48 -5.00 -48.33
CA GLN A 11 -33.80 -3.68 -47.77
C GLN A 11 -32.51 -2.87 -47.67
N SER A 12 -32.12 -2.22 -48.75
CA SER A 12 -30.88 -1.45 -48.90
C SER A 12 -30.75 -0.25 -47.94
N GLY A 13 -31.81 0.10 -47.20
CA GLY A 13 -31.79 1.10 -46.12
C GLY A 13 -31.71 0.54 -44.69
N GLN A 14 -31.99 -0.75 -44.47
CA GLN A 14 -32.04 -1.34 -43.12
C GLN A 14 -30.64 -1.76 -42.61
N SER A 15 -29.74 -2.15 -43.52
CA SER A 15 -28.37 -2.59 -43.21
C SER A 15 -27.47 -1.48 -42.65
N LEU A 16 -27.65 -0.22 -43.08
CA LEU A 16 -26.85 0.91 -42.60
C LEU A 16 -27.24 1.31 -41.16
N VAL A 17 -28.54 1.31 -40.85
CA VAL A 17 -29.02 1.58 -39.48
C VAL A 17 -28.56 0.47 -38.53
N GLU A 18 -28.62 -0.80 -38.97
CA GLU A 18 -28.11 -1.93 -38.21
C GLU A 18 -26.61 -1.81 -37.92
N ALA A 19 -25.80 -1.43 -38.91
CA ALA A 19 -24.36 -1.21 -38.72
C ALA A 19 -24.08 -0.08 -37.71
N VAL A 20 -24.81 1.03 -37.76
CA VAL A 20 -24.67 2.14 -36.80
C VAL A 20 -25.04 1.70 -35.39
N VAL A 21 -26.12 0.92 -35.24
CA VAL A 21 -26.52 0.36 -33.94
C VAL A 21 -25.46 -0.59 -33.40
N VAL A 22 -24.92 -1.49 -34.23
CA VAL A 22 -23.85 -2.41 -33.83
C VAL A 22 -22.61 -1.65 -33.38
N ILE A 23 -22.17 -0.64 -34.12
CA ILE A 23 -21.02 0.20 -33.75
C ILE A 23 -21.30 0.90 -32.41
N GLY A 24 -22.50 1.47 -32.24
CA GLY A 24 -22.90 2.12 -30.99
C GLY A 24 -22.87 1.18 -29.78
N VAL A 25 -23.33 -0.06 -29.94
CA VAL A 25 -23.26 -1.06 -28.86
C VAL A 25 -21.80 -1.45 -28.57
N VAL A 26 -21.00 -1.68 -29.61
CA VAL A 26 -19.58 -2.04 -29.45
C VAL A 26 -18.79 -0.94 -28.74
N THR A 27 -19.01 0.34 -29.08
CA THR A 27 -18.29 1.45 -28.42
C THR A 27 -18.62 1.51 -26.93
N VAL A 28 -19.90 1.41 -26.56
CA VAL A 28 -20.32 1.39 -25.15
C VAL A 28 -19.69 0.22 -24.39
N LEU A 29 -19.67 -0.97 -24.99
CA LEU A 29 -19.05 -2.15 -24.38
C LEU A 29 -17.54 -1.97 -24.16
N VAL A 30 -16.82 -1.50 -25.19
CA VAL A 30 -15.37 -1.28 -25.10
C VAL A 30 -15.05 -0.23 -24.04
N THR A 31 -15.79 0.88 -24.00
CA THR A 31 -15.61 1.91 -22.96
C THR A 31 -15.84 1.33 -21.56
N GLY A 32 -16.89 0.51 -21.38
CA GLY A 32 -17.16 -0.16 -20.11
C GLY A 32 -15.99 -1.03 -19.64
N ILE A 33 -15.38 -1.80 -20.55
CA ILE A 33 -14.23 -2.65 -20.25
C ILE A 33 -13.01 -1.81 -19.84
N ILE A 34 -12.73 -0.72 -20.56
CA ILE A 34 -11.59 0.16 -20.25
C ILE A 34 -11.74 0.78 -18.87
N VAL A 35 -12.92 1.31 -18.55
CA VAL A 35 -13.20 1.88 -17.22
C VAL A 35 -13.09 0.82 -16.13
N GLY A 36 -13.67 -0.36 -16.34
CA GLY A 36 -13.57 -1.47 -15.38
C GLY A 36 -12.12 -1.94 -15.15
N THR A 37 -11.34 -2.04 -16.21
CA THR A 37 -9.93 -2.47 -16.15
C THR A 37 -9.08 -1.43 -15.43
N THR A 38 -9.24 -0.15 -15.75
CA THR A 38 -8.49 0.94 -15.10
C THR A 38 -8.81 1.04 -13.61
N ALA A 39 -10.09 0.88 -13.22
CA ALA A 39 -10.48 0.80 -11.82
C ALA A 39 -9.83 -0.41 -11.12
N SER A 40 -9.82 -1.57 -11.77
CA SER A 40 -9.20 -2.79 -11.22
C SER A 40 -7.70 -2.62 -11.00
N LEU A 41 -6.99 -2.02 -11.95
CA LEU A 41 -5.54 -1.75 -11.84
C LEU A 41 -5.22 -0.80 -10.69
N ARG A 42 -6.05 0.22 -10.48
CA ARG A 42 -5.91 1.15 -9.35
C ARG A 42 -6.02 0.42 -8.01
N ASN A 43 -7.05 -0.41 -7.86
CA ASN A 43 -7.26 -1.19 -6.64
C ASN A 43 -6.10 -2.16 -6.37
N ILE A 44 -5.56 -2.79 -7.41
CA ILE A 44 -4.38 -3.66 -7.29
C ILE A 44 -3.17 -2.86 -6.80
N ASN A 45 -2.95 -1.66 -7.34
CA ASN A 45 -1.81 -0.84 -6.95
C ASN A 45 -1.93 -0.38 -5.49
N GLU A 46 -3.10 0.10 -5.08
CA GLU A 46 -3.38 0.48 -3.68
C GLU A 46 -3.17 -0.70 -2.72
N GLY A 47 -3.62 -1.90 -3.10
CA GLY A 47 -3.40 -3.12 -2.34
C GLY A 47 -1.91 -3.48 -2.20
N LYS A 48 -1.12 -3.34 -3.28
CA LYS A 48 0.34 -3.58 -3.25
C LYS A 48 1.05 -2.58 -2.32
N THR A 49 0.73 -1.30 -2.44
CA THR A 49 1.33 -0.24 -1.61
C THR A 49 1.05 -0.48 -0.13
N ARG A 50 -0.20 -0.80 0.22
CA ARG A 50 -0.57 -1.12 1.59
C ARG A 50 0.13 -2.38 2.11
N SER A 51 0.26 -3.41 1.28
CA SER A 51 0.96 -4.65 1.64
C SER A 51 2.44 -4.40 1.93
N LEU A 52 3.10 -3.57 1.10
CA LEU A 52 4.48 -3.15 1.33
C LEU A 52 4.63 -2.32 2.61
N ALA A 53 3.71 -1.38 2.86
CA ALA A 53 3.74 -0.58 4.09
C ALA A 53 3.60 -1.45 5.36
N LEU A 54 2.73 -2.47 5.31
CA LEU A 54 2.61 -3.46 6.39
C LEU A 54 3.91 -4.25 6.57
N LYS A 55 4.51 -4.71 5.48
CA LYS A 55 5.81 -5.41 5.53
C LYS A 55 6.90 -4.53 6.17
N TYR A 56 7.01 -3.26 5.76
CA TYR A 56 7.99 -2.34 6.33
C TYR A 56 7.72 -2.03 7.82
N SER A 57 6.45 -2.03 8.23
CA SER A 57 6.07 -1.91 9.64
C SER A 57 6.50 -3.15 10.43
N GLN A 58 6.30 -4.36 9.87
CA GLN A 58 6.74 -5.62 10.49
C GLN A 58 8.26 -5.66 10.64
N GLU A 59 9.01 -5.30 9.59
CA GLU A 59 10.46 -5.18 9.65
C GLU A 59 10.92 -4.20 10.74
N GLY A 60 10.18 -3.11 10.95
CA GLY A 60 10.46 -2.16 12.04
C GLY A 60 10.31 -2.78 13.43
N ILE A 61 9.28 -3.61 13.63
CA ILE A 61 9.11 -4.37 14.88
C ILE A 61 10.19 -5.44 15.05
N GLU A 62 10.56 -6.14 13.97
CA GLU A 62 11.68 -7.09 14.01
C GLU A 62 13.00 -6.41 14.35
N TYR A 63 13.25 -5.22 13.80
CA TYR A 63 14.41 -4.41 14.15
C TYR A 63 14.40 -4.02 15.63
N ALA A 64 13.27 -3.58 16.17
CA ALA A 64 13.13 -3.28 17.59
C ALA A 64 13.37 -4.52 18.48
N ARG A 65 12.89 -5.70 18.06
CA ARG A 65 13.18 -6.97 18.73
C ARG A 65 14.67 -7.28 18.74
N ASN A 66 15.35 -7.06 17.61
CA ASN A 66 16.79 -7.24 17.53
C ASN A 66 17.56 -6.25 18.42
N LEU A 67 17.18 -4.97 18.44
CA LEU A 67 17.75 -3.97 19.34
C LEU A 67 17.63 -4.41 20.81
N ARG A 68 16.46 -4.91 21.21
CA ARG A 68 16.25 -5.44 22.57
C ARG A 68 17.19 -6.62 22.86
N ASN A 69 17.39 -7.51 21.89
CA ASN A 69 18.26 -8.68 22.05
C ASN A 69 19.75 -8.30 22.17
N ILE A 70 20.17 -7.23 21.51
CA ILE A 70 21.55 -6.72 21.62
C ILE A 70 21.83 -6.22 23.04
N GLY A 71 20.87 -5.53 23.67
CA GLY A 71 21.02 -5.09 25.05
C GLY A 71 19.78 -4.42 25.60
N TRP A 72 19.29 -4.91 26.74
CA TRP A 72 18.09 -4.37 27.38
C TRP A 72 18.26 -2.93 27.87
N THR A 73 19.37 -2.60 28.52
CA THR A 73 19.59 -1.28 29.13
C THR A 73 19.53 -0.16 28.08
N GLY A 74 20.33 -0.28 27.00
CA GLY A 74 20.33 0.73 25.93
C GLY A 74 19.04 0.75 25.09
N PHE A 75 18.27 -0.35 25.09
CA PHE A 75 16.94 -0.38 24.47
C PHE A 75 15.91 0.34 25.35
N ALA A 76 15.92 0.10 26.66
CA ALA A 76 15.02 0.72 27.63
C ALA A 76 15.24 2.24 27.78
N GLU A 77 16.46 2.72 27.52
CA GLU A 77 16.81 4.14 27.49
C GLU A 77 16.28 4.89 26.25
N LYS A 78 15.86 4.19 25.18
CA LYS A 78 15.32 4.86 23.99
C LYS A 78 13.95 5.47 24.30
N SER A 79 13.76 6.71 23.86
CA SER A 79 12.50 7.43 24.04
C SER A 79 12.23 8.34 22.85
N GLY A 80 10.96 8.47 22.48
CA GLY A 80 10.51 9.32 21.38
C GLY A 80 10.58 8.64 20.03
N VAL A 81 10.61 9.47 18.97
CA VAL A 81 10.46 9.03 17.58
C VAL A 81 11.82 8.94 16.89
N TYR A 82 12.06 7.81 16.22
CA TYR A 82 13.25 7.53 15.43
C TYR A 82 12.86 7.15 14.00
N CYS A 83 13.70 7.51 13.05
CA CYS A 83 13.56 7.16 11.64
C CYS A 83 14.41 5.93 11.36
N LEU A 84 13.80 4.88 10.83
CA LEU A 84 14.50 3.65 10.47
C LEU A 84 14.56 3.54 8.95
N ASP A 85 15.73 3.77 8.37
CA ASP A 85 15.93 3.70 6.93
C ASP A 85 15.96 2.26 6.40
N LYS A 86 15.96 2.09 5.08
CA LYS A 86 16.01 0.78 4.42
C LYS A 86 17.27 -0.04 4.74
N THR A 87 18.37 0.63 5.08
CA THR A 87 19.65 0.00 5.44
C THR A 87 19.77 -0.34 6.93
N ASN A 88 18.68 -0.20 7.69
CA ASN A 88 18.62 -0.44 9.14
C ASN A 88 19.44 0.54 10.00
N VAL A 89 19.69 1.74 9.49
CA VAL A 89 20.24 2.83 10.30
C VAL A 89 19.08 3.51 11.01
N LEU A 90 19.21 3.59 12.35
CA LEU A 90 18.25 4.26 13.21
C LEU A 90 18.77 5.66 13.55
N THR A 91 18.06 6.70 13.12
CA THR A 91 18.37 8.09 13.42
C THR A 91 17.27 8.70 14.29
N ALA A 92 17.64 9.55 15.25
CA ALA A 92 16.64 10.29 16.01
C ALA A 92 15.90 11.27 15.07
N SER A 93 14.58 11.32 15.17
CA SER A 93 13.80 12.27 14.36
C SER A 93 14.05 13.71 14.82
N ALA A 94 14.08 14.64 13.87
CA ALA A 94 14.02 16.06 14.18
C ALA A 94 12.55 16.46 14.30
N ASN A 95 12.15 17.02 15.45
CA ASN A 95 10.77 17.48 15.70
C ASN A 95 9.68 16.40 15.49
N SER A 96 9.98 15.14 15.77
CA SER A 96 9.05 14.00 15.57
C SER A 96 8.65 13.74 14.11
N VAL A 97 9.42 14.25 13.15
CA VAL A 97 9.19 14.05 11.72
C VAL A 97 10.34 13.27 11.10
N CYS A 98 9.99 12.29 10.26
CA CYS A 98 10.93 11.54 9.44
C CYS A 98 10.75 11.93 7.98
N PRO A 99 11.84 12.18 7.22
CA PRO A 99 11.75 12.27 5.77
C PRO A 99 11.43 10.90 5.18
N VAL A 100 11.13 10.87 3.88
CA VAL A 100 11.08 9.61 3.11
C VAL A 100 12.42 8.90 3.29
N ASN A 101 12.37 7.72 3.89
CA ASN A 101 13.55 6.97 4.33
C ASN A 101 13.48 5.49 3.94
N VAL A 102 12.35 5.05 3.37
CA VAL A 102 12.19 3.71 2.82
C VAL A 102 11.64 3.84 1.39
N ASP A 103 12.49 3.50 0.43
CA ASP A 103 12.20 3.69 -1.00
C ASP A 103 11.74 5.12 -1.33
N SER A 104 10.88 5.29 -2.33
CA SER A 104 10.55 6.61 -2.90
C SER A 104 9.38 7.34 -2.24
N ILE A 105 8.48 6.61 -1.56
CA ILE A 105 7.23 7.18 -1.05
C ILE A 105 6.94 6.85 0.42
N TYR A 106 7.70 5.94 1.05
CA TYR A 106 7.40 5.48 2.40
C TYR A 106 8.26 6.20 3.44
N ILE A 107 7.59 6.61 4.51
CA ILE A 107 8.18 7.19 5.71
C ILE A 107 7.97 6.18 6.84
N ARG A 108 9.06 5.54 7.30
CA ARG A 108 9.05 4.60 8.42
C ARG A 108 9.60 5.26 9.68
N SER A 109 8.82 5.20 10.74
CA SER A 109 9.17 5.70 12.06
C SER A 109 8.95 4.63 13.14
N LEU A 110 9.81 4.63 14.15
CA LEU A 110 9.70 3.85 15.37
C LEU A 110 9.52 4.80 16.55
N THR A 111 8.45 4.62 17.31
CA THR A 111 8.20 5.38 18.53
C THR A 111 8.43 4.49 19.72
N PHE A 112 9.36 4.87 20.59
CA PHE A 112 9.67 4.16 21.83
C PHE A 112 9.02 4.91 22.99
N THR A 113 8.18 4.20 23.73
CA THR A 113 7.49 4.73 24.92
C THR A 113 7.71 3.79 26.08
N TRP A 114 8.49 4.23 27.06
CA TRP A 114 8.70 3.48 28.29
C TRP A 114 7.49 3.63 29.23
N VAL A 115 6.92 2.49 29.63
CA VAL A 115 5.86 2.40 30.64
C VAL A 115 6.28 1.29 31.60
N ASP A 116 6.99 1.67 32.67
CA ASP A 116 7.64 0.73 33.59
C ASP A 116 6.75 -0.48 33.96
N PRO A 117 7.22 -1.74 33.81
CA PRO A 117 8.53 -2.21 33.33
C PRO A 117 8.56 -2.61 31.83
N VAL A 118 7.63 -2.08 31.04
CA VAL A 118 7.36 -2.46 29.65
C VAL A 118 7.82 -1.35 28.69
N MET A 119 8.50 -1.74 27.61
CA MET A 119 8.81 -0.84 26.51
C MET A 119 7.77 -1.04 25.39
N ASN A 120 6.96 -0.02 25.13
CA ASN A 120 6.03 -0.01 24.01
C ASN A 120 6.73 0.55 22.78
N VAL A 121 6.73 -0.22 21.70
CA VAL A 121 7.31 0.21 20.43
C VAL A 121 6.22 0.20 19.37
N ALA A 122 5.99 1.36 18.77
CA ALA A 122 5.10 1.51 17.62
C ALA A 122 5.93 1.72 16.35
N SER A 123 5.77 0.84 15.37
CA SER A 123 6.28 1.03 14.02
C SER A 123 5.18 1.58 13.13
N LYS A 124 5.36 2.82 12.68
CA LYS A 124 4.43 3.52 11.78
C LYS A 124 5.11 3.72 10.43
N VAL A 125 4.43 3.29 9.37
CA VAL A 125 4.80 3.57 7.98
C VAL A 125 3.71 4.41 7.34
N ALA A 126 4.08 5.60 6.88
CA ALA A 126 3.19 6.51 6.15
C ALA A 126 3.61 6.62 4.68
N TRP A 127 2.66 6.88 3.80
CA TRP A 127 2.89 7.18 2.39
C TRP A 127 1.77 8.08 1.86
N ASP A 128 2.04 8.80 0.78
CA ASP A 128 1.06 9.60 0.05
C ASP A 128 1.03 9.11 -1.41
N ASP A 129 -0.18 8.84 -1.93
CA ASP A 129 -0.41 8.38 -3.29
C ASP A 129 -1.00 9.47 -4.22
N GLY A 130 -0.99 10.73 -3.77
CA GLY A 130 -1.58 11.87 -4.45
C GLY A 130 -3.07 12.05 -4.21
N ARG A 131 -3.72 11.15 -3.45
CA ARG A 131 -5.12 11.28 -3.00
C ARG A 131 -5.26 11.49 -1.50
N GLY A 132 -4.17 11.40 -0.76
CA GLY A 132 -4.13 11.66 0.67
C GLY A 132 -3.04 10.86 1.37
N GLU A 133 -2.80 11.24 2.62
CA GLU A 133 -1.86 10.53 3.48
C GLU A 133 -2.50 9.24 4.01
N HIS A 134 -1.80 8.13 3.77
CA HIS A 134 -2.14 6.82 4.30
C HIS A 134 -1.10 6.38 5.32
N LYS A 135 -1.54 5.57 6.29
CA LYS A 135 -0.64 5.02 7.32
C LYS A 135 -0.97 3.58 7.67
N SER A 136 0.08 2.83 7.97
CA SER A 136 0.07 1.49 8.55
C SER A 136 0.84 1.55 9.86
N GLU A 137 0.29 1.01 10.94
CA GLU A 137 0.90 1.07 12.26
C GLU A 137 0.79 -0.28 12.97
N LEU A 138 1.91 -0.74 13.51
CA LEU A 138 2.00 -1.94 14.35
C LEU A 138 2.60 -1.55 15.68
N THR A 139 1.98 -1.95 16.78
CA THR A 139 2.50 -1.71 18.12
C THR A 139 2.80 -3.05 18.79
N THR A 140 3.91 -3.13 19.51
CA THR A 140 4.30 -4.31 20.27
C THR A 140 4.96 -3.90 21.57
N ASN A 141 4.70 -4.69 22.61
CA ASN A 141 5.23 -4.48 23.94
C ASN A 141 6.41 -5.43 24.16
N PHE A 142 7.50 -4.88 24.68
CA PHE A 142 8.72 -5.62 24.96
C PHE A 142 9.02 -5.58 26.46
N THR A 143 9.43 -6.72 27.00
CA THR A 143 9.91 -6.87 28.38
C THR A 143 11.31 -7.46 28.39
N ARG A 144 12.01 -7.29 29.51
CA ARG A 144 13.28 -7.96 29.77
C ARG A 144 13.03 -9.47 29.84
N TRP A 145 13.90 -10.26 29.20
CA TRP A 145 13.92 -11.70 29.46
C TRP A 145 14.31 -11.93 30.92
N ARG A 146 13.65 -12.89 31.56
CA ARG A 146 14.09 -13.40 32.85
C ARG A 146 15.28 -14.34 32.66
#